data_AF-A0AAU2SCI0-F1
#
_entry.id   AF-A0AAU2SCI0-F1
#
_cell.length_a   1.000
_cell.length_b   1.000
_cell.length_c   1.000
_cell.angle_alpha   90.00
_cell.angle_beta   90.00
_cell.angle_gamma   90.00
#
_symmetry.space_group_name_H-M   'P 1'
#
loop_
_entity.id
_entity.type
_entity.pdbx_description
1 polymer ?
#
loop_
_entity_poly.entity_id
_entity_poly.type
_entity_poly.pdbx_seq_one_letter_code
_entity_poly.pdbx_strand_id
1 'polypeptide(L)' 'MAVRETPPGECPQCWQHANDRSIHRRLRAREDCKPCVDHMVNGCPYLVPKQKAGRR' A
#
# COMPACT_ATOMS: atom_id res chain seq x y z
N MET A 1 -2.35 -19.74 1.43
CA MET A 1 -2.66 -18.40 0.87
C MET A 1 -1.32 -17.74 0.60
N ALA A 2 -0.98 -17.45 -0.65
CA ALA A 2 0.23 -16.68 -0.92
C ALA A 2 0.04 -15.29 -0.29
N VAL A 3 0.78 -15.01 0.79
CA VAL A 3 0.91 -13.64 1.28
C VAL A 3 1.59 -12.94 0.14
N ARG A 4 0.79 -12.22 -0.66
CA ARG A 4 1.31 -11.38 -1.71
C ARG A 4 2.21 -10.36 -0.99
N GLU A 5 3.50 -10.60 -1.09
CA GLU A 5 4.53 -9.78 -0.51
C GLU A 5 4.49 -8.40 -1.17
N THR A 6 4.60 -7.35 -0.36
CA THR A 6 4.56 -5.98 -0.86
C THR A 6 5.78 -5.74 -1.75
N PRO A 7 5.59 -5.30 -3.00
CA PRO A 7 6.70 -5.06 -3.90
C PRO A 7 7.62 -3.97 -3.36
N PRO A 8 8.94 -4.09 -3.61
CA PRO A 8 9.90 -3.06 -3.23
C PRO A 8 9.53 -1.70 -3.81
N GLY A 9 9.48 -0.68 -2.95
CA GLY A 9 9.09 0.68 -3.30
C GLY A 9 7.65 1.04 -3.02
N GLU A 10 6.84 0.08 -2.56
CA GLU A 10 5.45 0.31 -2.20
C GLU A 10 5.28 0.21 -0.68
N CYS A 11 4.22 0.86 -0.20
CA CYS A 11 3.86 0.89 1.22
C CYS A 11 3.06 -0.38 1.55
N PRO A 12 3.52 -1.25 2.46
CA PRO A 12 2.88 -2.55 2.70
C PRO A 12 1.46 -2.43 3.23
N GLN A 13 1.19 -1.37 3.98
CA GLN A 13 -0.16 -1.06 4.45
C GLN A 13 -1.09 -0.69 3.29
N CYS A 14 -0.66 0.19 2.38
CA CYS A 14 -1.46 0.57 1.20
C CYS A 14 -1.65 -0.61 0.25
N TRP A 15 -0.58 -1.39 0.06
CA TRP A 15 -0.59 -2.57 -0.78
C TRP A 15 -1.54 -3.64 -0.23
N GLN A 16 -1.49 -3.92 1.08
CA GLN A 16 -2.46 -4.79 1.73
C GLN A 16 -3.88 -4.23 1.61
N HIS A 17 -4.07 -2.92 1.79
CA HIS A 17 -5.37 -2.27 1.66
C HIS A 17 -5.98 -2.46 0.27
N ALA A 18 -5.18 -2.24 -0.79
CA ALA A 18 -5.61 -2.42 -2.16
C ALA A 18 -5.98 -3.88 -2.49
N ASN A 19 -5.34 -4.85 -1.82
CA ASN A 19 -5.55 -6.27 -2.05
C ASN A 19 -6.62 -6.90 -1.15
N ASP A 20 -6.90 -6.30 0.00
CA ASP A 20 -7.88 -6.78 0.96
C ASP A 20 -9.24 -6.09 0.76
N ARG A 21 -10.10 -6.77 0.02
CA ARG A 21 -11.46 -6.31 -0.29
C ARG A 21 -12.38 -6.31 0.95
N SER A 22 -11.98 -6.96 2.04
CA SER A 22 -12.79 -6.98 3.28
C SER A 22 -12.82 -5.61 3.97
N ILE A 23 -11.77 -4.81 3.77
CA ILE A 23 -11.68 -3.45 4.32
C ILE A 23 -12.67 -2.52 3.61
N HIS A 24 -12.85 -2.72 2.31
CA HIS A 24 -13.86 -2.03 1.50
C HIS A 24 -15.28 -2.54 1.71
N ARG A 25 -15.49 -3.62 2.48
CA ARG A 25 -16.83 -4.17 2.73
C ARG A 25 -17.78 -3.18 3.41
N ARG A 26 -17.23 -2.26 4.21
CA ARG A 26 -18.00 -1.20 4.90
C ARG A 26 -17.97 0.14 4.19
N LEU A 27 -17.12 0.30 3.17
CA LEU A 27 -17.00 1.53 2.39
C LEU A 27 -18.06 1.55 1.29
N ARG A 28 -18.57 2.74 0.96
CA ARG A 28 -19.49 2.90 -0.19
C ARG A 28 -18.70 2.75 -1.49
N ALA A 29 -19.39 2.44 -2.58
CA ALA A 29 -18.81 2.12 -3.90
C ALA A 29 -17.86 3.19 -4.51
N ARG A 30 -17.71 4.36 -3.87
CA ARG A 30 -16.85 5.49 -4.29
C ARG A 30 -16.28 6.25 -3.09
N GLU A 31 -16.25 5.63 -1.91
CA GLU A 31 -15.69 6.27 -0.74
C GLU A 31 -14.18 6.01 -0.72
N ASP A 32 -13.41 7.04 -1.04
CA ASP A 32 -11.96 6.99 -0.97
C ASP A 32 -11.52 6.93 0.49
N CYS A 33 -10.67 5.94 0.79
CA CYS A 33 -10.10 5.81 2.11
C CYS A 33 -9.11 6.95 2.36
N LYS A 34 -9.48 7.89 3.24
CA LYS A 34 -8.68 9.06 3.60
C LYS A 34 -7.19 8.76 3.86
N PRO A 35 -6.80 7.72 4.62
CA PRO A 35 -5.38 7.38 4.79
C PRO A 35 -4.69 6.88 3.51
N CYS A 36 -5.39 6.22 2.58
CA CYS A 36 -4.80 5.84 1.29
C CYS A 36 -4.56 7.07 0.41
N VAL A 37 -5.53 7.98 0.34
CA VAL A 37 -5.39 9.24 -0.40
C VAL A 37 -4.31 10.12 0.20
N ASP A 38 -4.28 10.21 1.54
CA ASP A 38 -3.24 10.92 2.27
C ASP A 38 -1.85 10.37 1.94
N HIS A 39 -1.66 9.05 2.00
CA HIS A 39 -0.39 8.43 1.64
C HIS A 39 -0.03 8.61 0.16
N MET A 40 -1.00 8.69 -0.74
CA MET A 40 -0.77 8.95 -2.16
C MET A 40 -0.36 10.40 -2.43
N VAL A 41 -0.92 11.37 -1.67
CA VAL A 41 -0.70 12.81 -1.86
C VAL A 41 0.51 13.31 -1.06
N ASN A 42 0.62 12.92 0.21
CA ASN A 42 1.67 13.33 1.14
C ASN A 42 2.89 12.39 1.14
N GLY A 43 2.74 11.20 0.55
CA GLY A 43 3.77 10.15 0.56
C GLY A 43 3.66 9.24 1.79
N CYS A 44 3.92 7.94 1.61
CA CYS A 44 3.97 7.00 2.74
C CYS A 44 5.36 7.06 3.41
N PRO A 45 5.44 7.21 4.75
CA PRO A 45 6.70 7.27 5.48
C PRO A 45 7.46 5.93 5.50
N TYR A 46 6.76 4.83 5.23
CA TYR A 46 7.31 3.48 5.24
C TYR A 46 7.08 2.78 3.89
N LEU A 47 8.07 2.90 3.01
CA LEU A 47 8.11 2.14 1.76
C LEU A 47 9.03 0.94 1.95
N VAL A 48 8.64 -0.22 1.42
CA VAL A 48 9.55 -1.37 1.37
C VAL A 48 10.81 -0.91 0.63
N PRO A 49 12.00 -1.00 1.24
CA PRO A 49 13.20 -0.55 0.58
C PRO A 49 13.36 -1.31 -0.73
N LYS A 50 13.38 -0.58 -1.86
CA LYS A 50 13.87 -1.14 -3.11
C LYS A 50 15.29 -1.57 -2.83
N GLN A 51 15.55 -2.89 -2.85
CA GLN A 51 16.92 -3.39 -2.77
C GLN A 51 17.72 -2.58 -3.78
N LYS A 52 18.60 -1.71 -3.28
CA LYS A 52 19.47 -0.95 -4.16
C LYS A 52 20.36 -2.00 -4.78
N ALA A 53 20.13 -2.33 -6.05
CA ALA A 53 21.13 -3.01 -6.85
C ALA A 53 22.44 -2.27 -6.59
N GLY A 54 23.42 -3.01 -6.07
CA GLY A 54 24.55 -2.48 -5.32
C GLY A 54 25.16 -1.23 -5.94
N ARG A 55 25.28 -0.18 -5.14
CA ARG A 55 26.24 0.89 -5.42
C ARG A 55 27.60 0.35 -4.97
N ARG A 56 28.30 -0.31 -5.89
CA ARG A 56 29.70 -0.73 -5.73
C ARG A 56 30.62 0.43 -6.09
#